data_AF-A0A9D7LEJ1-F1
#
_entry.id   AF-A0A9D7LEJ1-F1
#
_cell.length_a   1.000
_cell.length_b   1.000
_cell.length_c   1.000
_cell.angle_alpha   90.00
_cell.angle_beta   90.00
_cell.angle_gamma   90.00
#
_symmetry.space_group_name_H-M   'P 1'
#
loop_
_entity.id
_entity.type
_entity.pdbx_description
1 polymer ?
#
loop_
_entity_poly.entity_id
_entity_poly.type
_entity_poly.pdbx_seq_one_letter_code
_entity_poly.pdbx_strand_id
1 'polypeptide(L)'
;MKTKASGAKAGVRVRLESKALTLSANCPLDHTNPITCPLHDLRRLSEPDRQKWVKGLTLPDLRYLVLYHETCAIERQRQATRPRQRRVGKTPNVER
;
A
#
# COMPACT_ATOMS: atom_id res chain seq x y z
N MET A 1 -38.55 -4.85 -13.10
CA MET A 1 -37.41 -5.40 -12.32
C MET A 1 -36.41 -4.28 -12.05
N LYS A 2 -36.25 -3.83 -10.80
CA LYS A 2 -35.45 -2.64 -10.44
C LYS A 2 -33.97 -3.01 -10.28
N THR A 3 -33.12 -2.41 -11.11
CA THR A 3 -31.65 -2.57 -11.16
C THR A 3 -30.95 -1.99 -9.93
N LYS A 4 -30.83 -2.76 -8.83
CA LYS A 4 -30.07 -2.34 -7.63
C LYS A 4 -28.54 -2.45 -7.78
N ALA A 5 -28.05 -3.19 -8.79
CA ALA A 5 -26.64 -3.54 -8.91
C ALA A 5 -25.70 -2.36 -9.25
N SER A 6 -26.19 -1.34 -9.98
CA SER A 6 -25.34 -0.20 -10.39
C SER A 6 -25.00 0.75 -9.24
N GLY A 7 -25.93 0.98 -8.30
CA GLY A 7 -25.69 1.87 -7.14
C GLY A 7 -24.63 1.31 -6.18
N ALA A 8 -24.64 -0.01 -5.95
CA ALA A 8 -23.64 -0.67 -5.10
C ALA A 8 -22.24 -0.59 -5.72
N LYS A 9 -22.11 -0.75 -7.04
CA LYS A 9 -20.82 -0.64 -7.74
C LYS A 9 -20.25 0.78 -7.67
N ALA A 10 -21.09 1.81 -7.83
CA ALA A 10 -20.68 3.20 -7.70
C ALA A 10 -20.18 3.51 -6.28
N GLY A 11 -20.90 3.08 -5.23
CA GLY A 11 -20.47 3.27 -3.84
C GLY A 11 -19.15 2.57 -3.51
N VAL A 12 -18.95 1.35 -4.01
CA VAL A 12 -17.67 0.62 -3.85
C VAL A 12 -16.53 1.36 -4.55
N ARG A 13 -16.75 1.87 -5.76
CA ARG A 13 -15.73 2.63 -6.50
C ARG A 13 -15.30 3.87 -5.72
N VAL A 14 -16.23 4.71 -5.29
CA VAL A 14 -15.93 5.94 -4.51
C VAL A 14 -15.10 5.63 -3.27
N ARG A 15 -15.45 4.57 -2.53
CA ARG A 15 -14.69 4.15 -1.35
C ARG A 15 -13.26 3.73 -1.69
N LEU A 16 -13.07 3.00 -2.80
CA LEU A 16 -11.75 2.55 -3.22
C LEU A 16 -10.90 3.68 -3.79
N GLU A 17 -11.48 4.62 -4.55
CA GLU A 17 -10.80 5.81 -5.03
C GLU A 17 -10.30 6.67 -3.86
N SER A 18 -11.14 6.88 -2.84
CA SER A 18 -10.74 7.59 -1.62
C SER A 18 -9.57 6.91 -0.91
N LYS A 19 -9.62 5.58 -0.74
CA LYS A 19 -8.49 4.82 -0.17
C LYS A 19 -7.22 4.94 -1.02
N ALA A 20 -7.33 4.77 -2.34
CA ALA A 20 -6.21 4.86 -3.27
C ALA A 20 -5.56 6.24 -3.25
N LEU A 21 -6.37 7.31 -3.16
CA LEU A 21 -5.87 8.68 -3.05
C LEU A 21 -5.07 8.88 -1.76
N THR A 22 -5.58 8.41 -0.62
CA THR A 22 -4.86 8.46 0.66
C THR A 22 -3.52 7.70 0.58
N LEU A 23 -3.52 6.49 0.03
CA LEU A 23 -2.31 5.67 -0.14
C LEU A 23 -1.29 6.32 -1.10
N SER A 24 -1.77 7.02 -2.14
CA SER A 24 -0.90 7.72 -3.09
C SER A 24 -0.18 8.92 -2.48
N ALA A 25 -0.75 9.52 -1.44
CA ALA A 25 -0.12 10.59 -0.70
C ALA A 25 0.94 10.03 0.26
N ASN A 26 0.57 9.11 1.16
CA ASN A 26 1.46 8.57 2.19
C ASN A 26 1.14 7.12 2.54
N CYS A 27 2.18 6.33 2.83
CA CYS A 27 2.04 5.00 3.44
C CYS A 27 1.56 5.13 4.89
N PRO A 28 0.56 4.35 5.36
CA PRO A 28 0.06 4.44 6.73
C PRO A 28 1.05 3.97 7.80
N LEU A 29 2.11 3.23 7.42
CA LEU A 29 3.12 2.75 8.37
C LEU A 29 4.34 3.69 8.46
N ASP A 30 4.96 3.98 7.32
CA ASP A 30 6.22 4.73 7.29
C ASP A 30 6.00 6.22 7.00
N HIS A 31 4.75 6.64 6.79
CA HIS A 31 4.37 7.97 6.32
C HIS A 31 5.05 8.40 5.00
N THR A 32 5.68 7.44 4.30
CA THR A 32 6.34 7.64 3.02
C THR A 32 6.22 6.40 2.15
N ASN A 33 6.07 6.59 0.84
CA ASN A 33 6.08 5.49 -0.13
C ASN A 33 7.55 5.20 -0.53
N PRO A 34 8.15 4.08 -0.10
CA PRO A 34 9.54 3.74 -0.43
C PRO A 34 9.70 3.49 -1.93
N ILE A 35 10.94 3.47 -2.44
CA ILE A 35 11.22 3.27 -3.88
C ILE A 35 10.67 1.95 -4.44
N THR A 36 10.50 0.94 -3.59
CA THR A 36 9.92 -0.35 -3.95
C THR A 36 8.39 -0.36 -3.95
N CYS A 37 7.74 0.73 -3.54
CA CYS A 37 6.28 0.86 -3.54
C CYS A 37 5.78 1.27 -4.93
N PRO A 38 4.72 0.64 -5.46
CA PRO A 38 4.15 1.03 -6.76
C PRO A 38 3.60 2.46 -6.78
N LEU A 39 3.38 3.09 -5.62
CA LEU A 39 2.93 4.48 -5.49
C LEU A 39 4.07 5.47 -5.21
N HIS A 40 5.34 5.03 -5.33
CA HIS A 40 6.51 5.88 -5.06
C HIS A 40 6.50 7.17 -5.88
N ASP A 41 6.23 7.08 -7.18
CA ASP A 41 6.30 8.25 -8.07
C ASP A 41 5.09 9.18 -7.91
N LEU A 42 3.95 8.64 -7.47
CA LEU A 42 2.72 9.41 -7.26
C LEU A 42 2.86 10.46 -6.14
N ARG A 43 3.74 10.23 -5.16
CA ARG A 43 3.98 11.19 -4.06
C ARG A 43 4.53 12.54 -4.55
N ARG A 44 5.14 12.56 -5.74
CA ARG A 44 5.73 13.76 -6.36
C ARG A 44 4.70 14.56 -7.16
N LEU A 45 3.59 13.93 -7.52
CA LEU A 45 2.52 14.58 -8.26
C LEU A 45 1.74 15.52 -7.36
N SER A 46 1.15 16.55 -7.94
CA SER A 46 0.18 17.40 -7.26
C SER A 46 -1.06 16.59 -6.85
N GLU A 47 -1.83 17.07 -5.87
CA GLU A 47 -3.09 16.40 -5.50
C GLU A 47 -4.07 16.25 -6.68
N PRO A 48 -4.31 17.28 -7.51
CA PRO A 48 -5.14 17.15 -8.71
C PRO A 48 -4.66 16.05 -9.66
N ASP A 49 -3.35 15.93 -9.86
CA ASP A 49 -2.77 14.91 -10.74
C ASP A 49 -2.95 13.50 -10.16
N ARG A 50 -2.78 13.33 -8.84
CA ARG A 50 -3.08 12.06 -8.16
C ARG A 50 -4.55 11.70 -8.29
N GLN A 51 -5.46 12.66 -8.10
CA GLN A 51 -6.90 12.44 -8.29
C GLN A 51 -7.23 12.02 -9.73
N LYS A 52 -6.62 12.67 -10.72
CA LYS A 52 -6.78 12.31 -12.14
C LYS A 52 -6.27 10.89 -12.41
N TRP A 53 -5.10 10.54 -11.87
CA TRP A 53 -4.53 9.20 -11.99
C TRP A 53 -5.44 8.14 -11.37
N VAL A 54 -5.92 8.35 -10.14
CA VAL A 54 -6.84 7.43 -9.43
C VAL A 54 -8.16 7.26 -10.20
N LYS A 55 -8.72 8.35 -10.74
CA LYS A 55 -9.93 8.30 -11.57
C LYS A 55 -9.75 7.50 -12.86
N GLY A 56 -8.53 7.45 -13.40
CA GLY A 56 -8.18 6.66 -14.57
C GLY A 56 -8.16 5.14 -14.33
N LEU A 57 -8.15 4.69 -13.06
CA LEU A 57 -8.08 3.28 -12.73
C LEU A 57 -9.41 2.56 -12.94
N THR A 58 -9.33 1.29 -13.37
CA THR A 58 -10.49 0.41 -13.40
C THR A 58 -10.86 -0.05 -11.99
N LEU A 59 -12.08 -0.59 -11.81
CA LEU A 59 -12.48 -1.13 -10.50
C LEU A 59 -11.58 -2.30 -10.03
N PRO A 60 -11.16 -3.25 -10.88
CA PRO A 60 -10.14 -4.23 -10.53
C PRO A 60 -8.82 -3.62 -10.06
N ASP A 61 -8.29 -2.60 -10.76
CA ASP A 61 -7.02 -1.96 -10.38
C ASP A 61 -7.12 -1.31 -9.00
N LEU A 62 -8.23 -0.60 -8.74
CA LEU A 62 -8.51 0.00 -7.45
C LEU A 62 -8.55 -1.05 -6.33
N ARG A 63 -9.17 -2.22 -6.58
CA ARG A 63 -9.21 -3.32 -5.61
C ARG A 63 -7.82 -3.91 -5.37
N TYR A 64 -7.08 -4.15 -6.45
CA TYR A 64 -5.73 -4.70 -6.38
C TYR A 64 -4.81 -3.79 -5.58
N LEU A 65 -4.83 -2.48 -5.88
CA LEU A 65 -3.98 -1.48 -5.22
C LEU A 65 -4.27 -1.39 -3.72
N VAL A 66 -5.56 -1.38 -3.32
CA VAL A 66 -5.94 -1.37 -1.90
C VAL A 66 -5.52 -2.68 -1.21
N LEU A 67 -5.79 -3.83 -1.82
CA LEU A 67 -5.45 -5.15 -1.24
C LEU A 67 -3.93 -5.34 -1.10
N TYR A 68 -3.15 -4.89 -2.09
CA TYR A 68 -1.69 -4.90 -2.05
C TYR A 68 -1.18 -4.11 -0.83
N HIS A 69 -1.71 -2.91 -0.59
CA HIS A 69 -1.27 -2.08 0.54
C HIS A 69 -1.73 -2.61 1.90
N GLU A 70 -2.94 -3.18 1.97
CA GLU A 70 -3.40 -3.90 3.18
C GLU A 70 -2.47 -5.08 3.51
N THR A 71 -2.07 -5.86 2.51
CA THR A 71 -1.12 -6.98 2.66
C THR A 71 0.28 -6.49 3.06
N CYS A 72 0.78 -5.46 2.38
CA CYS A 72 2.07 -4.84 2.67
C CYS A 72 2.15 -4.35 4.11
N ALA A 73 1.08 -3.72 4.60
CA ALA A 73 1.01 -3.23 5.97
C ALA A 73 1.09 -4.37 6.99
N ILE A 74 0.35 -5.45 6.76
CA ILE A 74 0.38 -6.65 7.63
C ILE A 74 1.78 -7.26 7.67
N GLU A 75 2.42 -7.46 6.51
CA GLU A 75 3.74 -8.08 6.43
C GLU A 75 4.82 -7.22 7.09
N ARG A 76 4.77 -5.90 6.90
CA ARG A 76 5.71 -4.99 7.58
C ARG A 76 5.49 -4.94 9.09
N GLN A 77 4.24 -4.94 9.56
CA GLN A 77 3.96 -4.99 10.99
C GLN A 77 4.44 -6.29 11.63
N ARG A 78 4.33 -7.43 10.92
CA ARG A 78 4.92 -8.72 11.35
C ARG A 78 6.44 -8.65 11.43
N GLN A 79 7.10 -7.98 10.49
CA GLN A 79 8.56 -7.81 10.52
C GLN A 79 9.01 -6.89 11.66
N ALA A 80 8.28 -5.82 11.94
CA ALA A 80 8.58 -4.89 13.03
C ALA A 80 8.43 -5.52 14.42
N THR A 81 7.46 -6.44 14.57
CA THR A 81 7.20 -7.15 15.84
C THR A 81 8.04 -8.41 16.02
N ARG A 82 8.73 -8.89 14.97
CA ARG A 82 9.65 -10.02 15.10
C ARG A 82 10.84 -9.63 15.98
N PRO A 83 11.13 -10.39 17.06
CA PRO A 83 12.31 -10.14 17.87
C PRO A 83 13.55 -10.25 16.97
N ARG A 84 14.41 -9.22 16.98
CA ARG A 84 15.73 -9.28 16.34
C ARG A 84 16.45 -10.49 16.93
N GLN A 85 16.57 -11.57 16.16
CA GLN A 85 17.54 -12.62 16.48
C GLN A 85 18.90 -11.93 16.44
N ARG A 86 19.44 -11.65 17.64
CA ARG A 86 20.83 -11.22 17.79
C ARG A 86 21.66 -12.28 17.07
N ARG A 87 22.40 -11.89 16.03
CA ARG A 87 23.45 -12.72 15.47
C ARG A 87 24.40 -13.00 16.63
N VAL A 88 24.35 -14.22 17.16
CA VAL A 88 25.39 -14.71 18.06
C VAL A 88 26.65 -14.77 17.21
N GLY A 89 27.55 -13.81 17.42
CA GLY A 89 28.83 -13.76 16.74
C GLY A 89 29.57 -15.05 17.03
N LYS A 90 29.68 -15.92 16.03
CA LYS A 90 30.58 -17.06 16.06
C LYS A 90 31.98 -16.51 15.81
N THR A 91 32.70 -16.14 16.86
CA THR A 91 34.14 -15.89 16.79
C THR A 91 34.82 -17.18 16.31
N PRO A 92 35.59 -17.19 15.22
CA PRO A 92 36.43 -18.34 14.90
C PRO A 92 37.56 -18.38 15.92
N ASN A 93 37.62 -19.47 16.69
CA ASN A 93 38.74 -19.80 17.55
C ASN A 93 39.95 -20.07 16.65
N VAL A 94 40.96 -19.21 16.70
CA VAL A 94 42.28 -19.50 16.12
C VAL A 94 43.13 -20.01 17.27
N GLU A 95 43.11 -21.32 17.48
CA GLU A 95 44.10 -22.00 18.32
C GLU A 95 45.44 -22.04 17.58
N ARG A 96 46.49 -21.71 18.32
CA ARG A 96 47.87 -21.52 17.87
C ARG A 96 48.73 -22.63 18.45
#